data_AF-A0A1X1XNZ4-F1
#
_entry.id   AF-A0A1X1XNZ4-F1
#
_cell.length_a   1.000
_cell.length_b   1.000
_cell.length_c   1.000
_cell.angle_alpha   90.00
_cell.angle_beta   90.00
_cell.angle_gamma   90.00
#
_symmetry.space_group_name_H-M   'P 1'
#
loop_
_entity.id
_entity.type
_entity.pdbx_description
1 polymer ?
#
loop_
_entity_poly.entity_id
_entity_poly.type
_entity_poly.pdbx_seq_one_letter_code
_entity_poly.pdbx_strand_id
1 'polypeptide(L)' 'MFVIKLADGEEVQGECDELSINQDTGVLTVCRVDGFEEITTHYSPVAWRSVTHRKRDIAVRPSLASSAR' A
#
# COMPACT_ATOMS: atom_id res chain seq x y z
N MET A 1 -12.30 10.93 2.24
CA MET A 1 -12.04 9.66 1.54
C MET A 1 -10.60 9.56 1.07
N PHE A 2 -9.91 8.48 1.43
CA PHE A 2 -8.55 8.14 0.99
C PHE A 2 -8.52 6.74 0.36
N VAL A 3 -7.47 6.45 -0.41
CA VAL A 3 -7.17 5.11 -0.93
C VAL A 3 -5.68 4.85 -0.76
N ILE A 4 -5.32 3.78 -0.04
CA ILE A 4 -3.95 3.25 0.06
C ILE A 4 -3.87 2.02 -0.84
N LYS A 5 -2.92 2.01 -1.78
CA LYS A 5 -2.62 0.86 -2.63
C LYS A 5 -1.40 0.15 -2.09
N LEU A 6 -1.56 -1.12 -1.70
CA LEU A 6 -0.48 -1.95 -1.20
C LEU A 6 0.26 -2.63 -2.36
N ALA A 7 1.49 -3.08 -2.09
CA ALA A 7 2.37 -3.64 -3.12
C ALA A 7 1.90 -5.00 -3.67
N ASP A 8 1.04 -5.69 -2.94
CA ASP A 8 0.37 -6.94 -3.33
C ASP A 8 -0.88 -6.71 -4.21
N GLY A 9 -1.27 -5.46 -4.41
CA GLY A 9 -2.45 -5.08 -5.19
C GLY A 9 -3.72 -4.92 -4.34
N GLU A 10 -3.66 -5.10 -3.03
CA GLU A 10 -4.79 -4.78 -2.15
C GLU A 10 -5.01 -3.27 -2.05
N GLU A 11 -6.28 -2.87 -1.96
CA GLU A 11 -6.69 -1.48 -1.78
C GLU A 11 -7.41 -1.27 -0.45
N VAL A 12 -6.95 -0.27 0.30
CA VAL A 12 -7.49 0.12 1.60
C VAL A 12 -8.15 1.48 1.42
N GLN A 13 -9.47 1.51 1.47
CA GLN A 13 -10.29 2.73 1.36
C GLN A 13 -10.87 3.12 2.73
N GLY A 14 -11.04 4.41 2.99
CA GLY A 14 -11.61 4.90 4.25
C GLY A 14 -11.78 6.42 4.25
N GLU A 15 -12.25 6.96 5.36
CA GLU A 15 -12.44 8.40 5.53
C GLU A 15 -11.23 9.08 6.20
N CYS A 16 -11.07 10.40 6.03
CA CYS A 16 -9.84 11.05 6.51
C CYS A 16 -9.71 11.08 8.03
N ASP A 17 -10.82 11.00 8.76
CA ASP A 17 -10.91 10.88 10.22
C ASP A 17 -10.45 9.50 10.73
N GLU A 18 -10.57 8.47 9.89
CA GLU A 18 -10.07 7.12 10.14
C GLU A 18 -8.55 6.98 9.93
N LEU A 19 -7.87 8.02 9.42
CA LEU A 19 -6.45 7.97 9.07
C LEU A 19 -5.64 9.01 9.84
N SER A 20 -4.57 8.55 10.48
CA SER A 20 -3.59 9.43 11.11
C SER A 20 -2.16 9.09 10.70
N ILE A 21 -1.30 10.10 10.69
CA ILE A 21 0.12 9.96 10.39
C ILE A 21 0.91 10.50 11.56
N ASN A 22 1.76 9.66 12.15
CA ASN A 22 2.77 10.12 13.08
C ASN A 22 3.90 10.79 12.27
N GLN A 23 4.02 12.12 12.40
CA GLN A 23 4.95 12.91 11.58
C GLN A 23 6.43 12.65 11.91
N ASP A 24 6.73 12.18 13.12
CA ASP A 24 8.11 11.91 13.55
C ASP A 24 8.64 10.59 12.98
N THR A 25 7.75 9.60 12.85
CA THR A 25 8.12 8.22 12.46
C THR A 25 7.66 7.85 11.04
N GLY A 26 6.72 8.62 10.49
CA GLY A 26 6.04 8.32 9.22
C GLY A 26 5.09 7.13 9.29
N VAL A 27 4.79 6.61 10.49
CA VAL A 27 3.81 5.52 10.66
C VAL A 27 2.41 6.02 10.34
N LEU A 28 1.75 5.32 9.43
CA LEU A 28 0.36 5.51 9.04
C LEU A 28 -0.52 4.58 9.90
N THR A 29 -1.51 5.13 10.58
CA THR A 29 -2.49 4.36 11.36
C THR A 29 -3.86 4.53 10.73
N VAL A 30 -4.54 3.42 10.45
CA VAL A 30 -5.91 3.38 9.93
C VAL A 30 -6.80 2.70 10.95
N CYS A 31 -7.83 3.39 11.44
CA CYS A 31 -8.85 2.85 12.33
C CYS A 31 -10.16 2.70 11.56
N ARG A 32 -10.70 1.48 11.49
CA ARG A 32 -11.99 1.22 10.82
C ARG A 32 -12.96 0.62 11.80
N VAL A 33 -14.23 1.02 11.70
CA VAL A 33 -15.32 0.40 12.47
C VAL A 33 -16.15 -0.45 11.52
N ASP A 34 -16.22 -1.76 11.79
CA ASP A 34 -17.08 -2.71 11.10
C ASP A 34 -18.14 -3.25 12.07
N GLY A 35 -19.33 -2.67 12.04
CA GLY A 35 -20.41 -2.97 12.99
C GLY A 35 -20.05 -2.58 14.43
N PHE A 36 -19.71 -3.58 15.25
CA PHE A 36 -19.28 -3.40 16.65
C PHE A 36 -17.78 -3.62 16.85
N GLU A 37 -17.05 -3.97 15.79
CA GLU A 37 -15.61 -4.21 15.85
C GLU A 37 -14.83 -2.99 15.36
N GLU A 38 -13.82 -2.57 16.14
CA GLU A 38 -12.87 -1.54 15.74
C GLU A 38 -11.54 -2.21 15.39
N ILE A 39 -11.09 -2.03 14.14
CA ILE A 39 -9.86 -2.60 13.61
C ILE A 39 -8.85 -1.46 13.40
N THR A 40 -7.74 -1.52 14.12
CA THR A 40 -6.62 -0.58 13.96
C THR A 40 -5.45 -1.26 13.25
N THR A 41 -5.08 -0.75 12.07
CA THR A 41 -3.95 -1.24 11.28
C THR A 41 -2.84 -0.20 11.23
N HIS A 42 -1.61 -0.63 11.50
CA HIS A 42 -0.41 0.22 11.47
C HIS A 42 0.47 -0.13 10.28
N TYR A 43 0.83 0.89 9.51
CA TYR A 43 1.70 0.81 8.35
C TYR A 43 2.99 1.58 8.62
N SER A 44 4.08 0.85 8.90
CA SER A 44 5.38 1.45 9.21
C SER A 44 6.31 1.47 7.99
N PRO A 45 6.88 2.63 7.63
CA PRO A 45 7.91 2.70 6.60
C PRO A 45 9.13 1.80 6.87
N VAL A 46 9.47 1.56 8.15
CA VAL A 46 10.58 0.68 8.55
C VAL A 46 10.23 -0.79 8.30
N ALA A 47 8.99 -1.19 8.58
CA ALA A 47 8.50 -2.52 8.23
C ALA A 47 8.47 -2.70 6.70
N TRP A 48 8.06 -1.67 5.95
CA TRP A 48 8.08 -1.68 4.49
C TRP A 48 9.49 -1.81 3.89
N ARG A 49 10.50 -1.15 4.45
CA ARG A 49 11.92 -1.36 4.08
C ARG A 49 12.38 -2.82 4.24
N SER A 50 11.74 -3.57 5.14
CA SER A 50 12.05 -4.98 5.40
C SER A 50 11.31 -5.93 4.44
N VAL A 51 10.21 -5.49 3.82
CA VAL A 51 9.40 -6.27 2.86
C VAL A 51 9.81 -6.00 1.40
N THR A 52 10.49 -4.89 1.13
CA THR A 52 11.07 -4.59 -0.19
C THR A 52 12.32 -5.44 -0.46
N HIS A 53 12.12 -6.68 -0.92
CA HIS A 53 12.83 -7.36 -2.03
C HIS A 53 12.83 -8.89 -1.87
N ARG A 54 11.92 -9.56 -2.59
CA ARG A 54 12.23 -10.83 -3.27
C ARG A 54 11.49 -10.93 -4.60
N LYS A 55 11.79 -10.03 -5.53
CA LYS A 55 11.44 -10.21 -6.94
C LYS A 55 12.42 -11.24 -7.51
N ARG A 56 12.00 -12.51 -7.66
CA ARG A 56 12.70 -13.42 -8.57
C ARG A 56 12.50 -12.83 -9.97
N ASP A 57 13.59 -12.61 -10.69
CA ASP A 57 13.58 -12.20 -12.09
C ASP A 57 12.73 -13.17 -12.92
N ILE A 58 11.45 -12.85 -13.11
CA ILE A 58 10.66 -13.41 -14.19
C ILE A 58 10.96 -12.49 -15.38
N ALA A 59 11.83 -12.96 -16.26
CA ALA A 59 12.22 -12.29 -17.48
C ALA A 59 10.98 -11.90 -18.31
N VAL A 60 10.55 -10.64 -18.22
CA VAL A 60 9.55 -10.08 -19.12
C VAL A 60 10.27 -9.66 -20.40
N ARG A 61 10.09 -10.49 -21.43
CA ARG A 61 10.56 -10.27 -22.81
C ARG A 61 10.08 -8.90 -23.32
N PRO A 62 10.94 -8.05 -23.93
CA PRO A 62 10.47 -6.80 -24.52
C PRO A 62 9.59 -7.11 -25.73
N SER A 63 8.32 -6.71 -25.69
CA SER A 63 7.46 -6.66 -26.88
C SER A 63 7.96 -5.55 -27.79
N LEU A 64 8.50 -5.92 -28.95
CA LEU A 64 8.88 -4.99 -30.02
C LEU A 64 7.61 -4.27 -30.51
N ALA A 65 7.51 -2.98 -30.22
CA ALA A 65 6.50 -2.11 -30.81
C ALA A 65 6.81 -1.94 -32.31
N SER A 66 5.97 -2.51 -33.17
CA SER A 66 6.02 -2.27 -34.61
C SER A 66 5.46 -0.88 -34.90
N SER A 67 6.34 0.06 -35.24
CA SER A 67 5.96 1.32 -35.88
C SER A 67 5.58 1.03 -37.33
N ALA A 68 4.31 1.22 -37.68
CA ALA A 68 3.87 1.32 -39.06
C ALA A 68 3.34 2.73 -39.31
N ARG A 69 3.91 3.37 -40.33
CA ARG A 69 3.55 4.69 -40.86
C ARG A 69 2.27 4.63 -41.68
#